data_AF-A0A8S0ZVP1-F1
#
_entry.id   AF-A0A8S0ZVP1-F1
#
_cell.length_a   1.000
_cell.length_b   1.000
_cell.length_c   1.000
_cell.angle_alpha   90.00
_cell.angle_beta   90.00
_cell.angle_gamma   90.00
#
_symmetry.space_group_name_H-M   'P 1'
#
loop_
_entity.id
_entity.type
_entity.pdbx_description
1 polymer ?
#
loop_
_entity_poly.entity_id
_entity_poly.type
_entity_poly.pdbx_seq_one_letter_code
_entity_poly.pdbx_strand_id
1 'polypeptide(L)'
;MLTKMNKTIKKKHKTKEMKNQLSALYETTSKAIKRDYENYRNQIKEDNLQKYRRSRRADKQLTTHKNWILNLKRNTIETKSRDGVMNCATEFYKTLYEKKTDTSPGFNYYLFSQAA
;
A
#
# COMPACT_ATOMS: atom_id res chain seq x y z
N MET A 1 18.91 -37.37 27.65
CA MET A 1 19.57 -36.05 27.50
C MET A 1 18.51 -34.97 27.50
N LEU A 2 18.63 -34.03 28.44
CA LEU A 2 17.63 -33.03 28.79
C LEU A 2 17.38 -32.01 27.66
N THR A 3 16.10 -31.92 27.28
CA THR A 3 15.35 -30.69 27.00
C THR A 3 16.02 -29.61 26.14
N LYS A 4 15.90 -29.78 24.82
CA LYS A 4 15.69 -28.63 23.93
C LYS A 4 14.30 -28.06 24.21
N MET A 5 14.07 -27.52 25.41
CA MET A 5 12.83 -26.82 25.74
C MET A 5 12.67 -25.69 24.73
N ASN A 6 11.67 -25.84 23.87
CA ASN A 6 11.09 -24.81 23.04
C ASN A 6 10.92 -23.53 23.87
N LYS A 7 11.90 -22.63 23.82
CA LYS A 7 11.75 -21.25 24.27
C LYS A 7 10.91 -20.52 23.23
N THR A 8 9.64 -20.90 23.10
CA THR A 8 8.66 -19.95 22.61
C THR A 8 8.68 -18.81 23.62
N ILE A 9 9.17 -17.65 23.20
CA ILE A 9 9.06 -16.43 24.00
C ILE A 9 7.56 -16.25 24.24
N LYS A 10 7.08 -16.63 25.43
CA LYS A 10 5.67 -16.51 25.80
C LYS A 10 5.35 -15.02 25.77
N LYS A 11 4.77 -14.54 24.67
CA LYS A 11 4.30 -13.16 24.57
C LYS A 11 3.26 -12.98 25.68
N LYS A 12 3.46 -11.96 26.53
CA LYS A 12 2.51 -11.64 27.59
C LYS A 12 1.11 -11.48 26.97
N HIS A 13 0.10 -12.09 27.58
CA HIS A 13 -1.28 -11.92 27.11
C HIS A 13 -1.66 -10.44 27.18
N LYS A 14 -2.24 -9.92 26.09
CA LYS A 14 -2.74 -8.54 26.07
C LYS A 14 -3.86 -8.41 27.09
N THR A 15 -3.76 -7.40 27.95
CA THR A 15 -4.84 -7.05 28.88
C THR A 15 -6.09 -6.63 28.09
N LYS A 16 -7.27 -6.67 28.73
CA LYS A 16 -8.52 -6.22 28.11
C LYS A 16 -8.40 -4.78 27.58
N GLU A 17 -7.76 -3.92 28.37
CA GLU A 17 -7.52 -2.52 28.02
C GLU A 17 -6.67 -2.38 26.76
N MET A 18 -5.55 -3.12 26.65
CA MET A 18 -4.71 -3.09 25.44
C MET A 18 -5.45 -3.55 24.18
N LYS A 19 -6.37 -4.52 24.32
CA LYS A 19 -7.20 -4.97 23.19
C LYS A 19 -8.18 -3.89 22.76
N ASN A 20 -8.81 -3.21 23.72
CA ASN A 20 -9.74 -2.11 23.46
C ASN A 20 -9.02 -0.94 22.76
N GLN A 21 -7.84 -0.55 23.28
CA GLN A 21 -7.02 0.50 22.68
C GLN A 21 -6.59 0.16 21.25
N LEU A 22 -6.19 -1.10 20.99
CA LEU A 22 -5.85 -1.54 19.65
C LEU A 22 -7.06 -1.50 18.70
N SER A 23 -8.24 -1.89 19.19
CA SER A 23 -9.48 -1.81 18.41
C SER A 23 -9.83 -0.35 18.08
N ALA A 24 -9.74 0.55 19.06
CA ALA A 24 -10.00 1.98 18.86
C ALA A 24 -8.99 2.59 17.87
N LEU A 25 -7.71 2.23 17.98
CA LEU A 25 -6.67 2.69 17.06
C LEU A 25 -6.91 2.19 15.62
N TYR A 26 -7.31 0.94 15.46
CA TYR A 26 -7.67 0.39 14.16
C TYR A 26 -8.86 1.14 13.55
N GLU A 27 -9.93 1.35 14.31
CA GLU A 27 -11.13 2.05 13.83
C GLU A 27 -10.83 3.50 13.45
N THR A 28 -10.07 4.22 14.27
CA THR A 28 -9.69 5.61 13.99
C THR A 28 -8.81 5.71 12.74
N THR A 29 -7.81 4.85 12.62
CA THR A 29 -6.92 4.81 11.45
C THR A 29 -7.69 4.44 10.18
N SER A 30 -8.56 3.43 10.25
CA SER A 30 -9.40 3.01 9.13
C SER A 30 -10.33 4.13 8.65
N LYS A 31 -10.95 4.86 9.59
CA LYS A 31 -11.76 6.04 9.27
C LYS A 31 -10.94 7.17 8.64
N ALA A 32 -9.74 7.42 9.15
CA ALA A 32 -8.84 8.43 8.58
C ALA A 32 -8.45 8.08 7.13
N ILE A 33 -8.04 6.84 6.88
CA ILE A 33 -7.68 6.36 5.54
C ILE A 33 -8.85 6.51 4.57
N LYS A 34 -10.07 6.13 4.98
CA LYS A 34 -11.27 6.28 4.15
C LYS A 34 -11.53 7.74 3.81
N ARG A 35 -11.45 8.62 4.81
CA ARG A 35 -11.64 10.07 4.63
C ARG A 35 -10.60 10.67 3.68
N ASP A 36 -9.32 10.33 3.87
CA ASP A 36 -8.25 10.82 3.01
C ASP A 36 -8.44 10.38 1.56
N TYR A 37 -8.87 9.13 1.36
CA TYR A 37 -9.18 8.62 0.03
C TYR A 37 -10.38 9.33 -0.60
N GLU A 38 -11.44 9.60 0.16
CA GLU A 38 -12.59 10.39 -0.30
C GLU A 38 -12.18 11.82 -0.67
N ASN A 39 -11.36 12.47 0.16
CA ASN A 39 -10.83 13.81 -0.09
C ASN A 39 -10.01 13.84 -1.39
N TYR A 40 -9.11 12.89 -1.58
CA TYR A 40 -8.34 12.75 -2.82
C TYR A 40 -9.25 12.59 -4.05
N ARG A 41 -10.29 11.75 -3.97
CA ARG A 41 -11.23 11.57 -5.08
C ARG A 41 -12.02 12.85 -5.38
N ASN A 42 -12.43 13.57 -4.35
CA ASN A 42 -13.17 14.82 -4.49
C ASN A 42 -12.30 15.92 -5.09
N GLN A 43 -11.03 16.01 -4.67
CA GLN A 43 -10.07 16.95 -5.24
C GLN A 43 -9.88 16.70 -6.74
N ILE A 44 -9.69 15.45 -7.17
CA ILE A 44 -9.57 15.13 -8.60
C ILE A 44 -10.83 15.52 -9.38
N LYS A 45 -12.02 15.31 -8.80
CA LYS A 45 -13.28 15.73 -9.43
C LYS A 45 -13.35 17.24 -9.58
N GLU A 46 -13.03 17.97 -8.50
CA GLU A 46 -13.05 19.43 -8.47
C GLU A 46 -12.06 20.01 -9.50
N ASP A 47 -10.81 19.53 -9.50
CA ASP A 47 -9.78 19.96 -10.46
C ASP A 47 -10.21 19.75 -11.91
N ASN A 48 -10.84 18.60 -12.21
CA ASN A 48 -11.34 18.30 -13.56
C ASN A 48 -12.58 19.11 -13.94
N LEU A 49 -13.45 19.42 -12.97
CA LEU A 49 -14.60 20.30 -13.18
C LEU A 49 -14.14 21.74 -13.44
N GLN A 50 -13.18 22.24 -12.66
CA GLN A 50 -12.63 23.58 -12.83
C GLN A 50 -11.86 23.72 -14.15
N LYS A 51 -10.97 22.78 -14.46
CA LYS A 51 -10.08 22.88 -15.62
C LYS A 51 -10.77 22.54 -16.95
N TYR A 52 -11.65 21.54 -16.95
CA TYR A 52 -12.22 21.00 -18.19
C TYR A 52 -13.75 21.02 -18.25
N ARG A 53 -14.43 21.39 -17.15
CA ARG A 53 -15.90 21.34 -17.00
C ARG A 53 -16.50 19.98 -17.35
N ARG A 54 -15.74 18.89 -17.12
CA ARG A 54 -16.11 17.52 -17.53
C ARG A 54 -15.85 16.52 -16.40
N SER A 55 -16.94 16.02 -15.81
CA SER A 55 -16.91 14.98 -14.78
C SER A 55 -16.33 13.65 -15.29
N ARG A 56 -16.65 13.23 -16.51
CA ARG A 56 -16.17 11.96 -17.10
C ARG A 56 -14.64 11.86 -17.17
N ARG A 57 -13.92 12.99 -17.24
CA ARG A 57 -12.45 13.00 -17.21
C ARG A 57 -11.91 12.69 -15.82
N ALA A 58 -12.58 13.13 -14.75
CA ALA A 58 -12.24 12.77 -13.39
C ALA A 58 -12.35 11.25 -13.18
N ASP A 59 -13.44 10.64 -13.62
CA ASP A 59 -13.63 9.19 -13.50
C ASP A 59 -12.57 8.41 -14.29
N LYS A 60 -12.22 8.88 -15.49
CA LYS A 60 -11.12 8.31 -16.26
C LYS A 60 -9.80 8.42 -15.50
N GLN A 61 -9.46 9.57 -14.93
CA GLN A 61 -8.23 9.76 -14.17
C GLN A 61 -8.17 8.86 -12.92
N LEU A 62 -9.29 8.75 -12.19
CA LEU A 62 -9.42 7.89 -11.02
C LEU A 62 -9.34 6.39 -11.33
N THR A 63 -9.68 5.97 -12.54
CA THR A 63 -9.67 4.56 -12.96
C THR A 63 -8.41 4.16 -13.69
N THR A 64 -7.81 5.07 -14.47
CA THR A 64 -6.64 4.80 -15.31
C THR A 64 -5.39 4.50 -14.48
N HIS A 65 -5.26 5.13 -13.29
CA HIS A 65 -4.11 4.94 -12.41
C HIS A 65 -4.39 4.01 -11.21
N LYS A 66 -5.36 3.08 -11.34
CA LYS A 66 -5.56 2.02 -10.34
C LYS A 66 -4.38 1.06 -10.37
N ASN A 67 -3.29 1.44 -9.73
CA ASN A 67 -2.03 0.70 -9.73
C ASN A 67 -2.04 -0.56 -8.86
N TRP A 68 -3.20 -1.00 -8.35
CA TRP A 68 -3.22 -1.91 -7.20
C TRP A 68 -2.80 -3.34 -7.49
N ILE A 69 -2.73 -3.77 -8.76
CA ILE A 69 -1.92 -4.92 -9.20
C ILE A 69 -1.51 -4.64 -10.64
N LEU A 70 -0.37 -3.97 -10.84
CA LEU A 70 -0.08 -3.39 -12.14
C LEU A 70 0.25 -4.41 -13.22
N ASN A 71 0.93 -5.53 -12.96
CA ASN A 71 1.25 -6.51 -14.00
C ASN A 71 1.70 -7.85 -13.38
N LEU A 72 0.99 -8.95 -13.61
CA LEU A 72 1.70 -10.20 -13.89
C LEU A 72 2.23 -10.00 -15.31
N LYS A 73 3.52 -9.60 -15.44
CA LYS A 73 4.15 -9.18 -16.70
C LYS A 73 4.17 -10.25 -17.81
N ARG A 74 3.50 -11.38 -17.62
CA ARG A 74 3.37 -12.41 -18.62
C ARG A 74 1.90 -12.67 -18.87
N ASN A 75 1.51 -12.60 -20.15
CA ASN A 75 0.35 -13.30 -20.71
C ASN A 75 0.53 -14.83 -20.57
N THR A 76 0.89 -15.32 -19.39
CA THR A 76 0.99 -16.75 -19.11
C THR A 76 -0.40 -17.23 -18.77
N ILE A 77 -0.93 -18.06 -19.66
CA ILE A 77 -1.98 -19.05 -19.40
C ILE A 77 -1.91 -19.49 -17.93
N GLU A 78 -3.04 -19.45 -17.23
CA GLU A 78 -3.12 -19.84 -15.81
C GLU A 78 -2.34 -21.13 -15.53
N THR A 79 -1.21 -21.01 -14.82
CA THR A 79 -0.43 -22.19 -14.42
C THR A 79 -1.05 -22.82 -13.19
N LYS A 80 -1.61 -24.02 -13.35
CA LYS A 80 -2.14 -24.85 -12.25
C LYS A 80 -1.07 -25.72 -11.58
N SER A 81 0.13 -25.78 -12.14
CA SER A 81 1.26 -26.52 -11.56
C SER A 81 1.90 -25.73 -10.42
N ARG A 82 2.22 -26.42 -9.32
CA ARG A 82 2.86 -25.85 -8.12
C ARG A 82 4.13 -25.07 -8.47
N ASP A 83 4.97 -25.62 -9.33
CA ASP A 83 6.24 -24.99 -9.71
C ASP A 83 6.01 -23.70 -10.52
N GLY A 84 4.99 -23.69 -11.37
CA GLY A 84 4.56 -22.49 -12.10
C GLY A 84 4.10 -21.38 -11.17
N VAL A 85 3.31 -21.72 -10.15
CA VAL A 85 2.86 -20.76 -9.12
C VAL A 85 4.04 -20.20 -8.33
N MET A 86 4.98 -21.05 -7.89
CA MET A 86 6.14 -20.62 -7.12
C MET A 86 7.07 -19.72 -7.94
N ASN A 87 7.32 -20.05 -9.21
CA ASN A 87 8.16 -19.23 -10.08
C ASN A 87 7.51 -17.86 -10.37
N CYS A 88 6.21 -17.85 -10.64
CA CYS A 88 5.44 -16.63 -10.87
C CYS A 88 5.47 -15.70 -9.64
N ALA A 89 5.20 -16.25 -8.45
CA ALA A 89 5.25 -15.51 -7.20
C ALA A 89 6.68 -14.99 -6.90
N THR A 90 7.70 -15.82 -7.13
CA THR A 90 9.10 -15.45 -6.90
C THR A 90 9.53 -14.30 -7.79
N GLU A 91 9.21 -14.36 -9.09
CA GLU A 91 9.50 -13.26 -10.02
C GLU A 91 8.77 -11.98 -9.64
N PHE A 92 7.49 -12.07 -9.29
CA PHE A 92 6.71 -10.93 -8.85
C PHE A 92 7.37 -10.24 -7.64
N TYR A 93 7.65 -10.98 -6.57
CA TYR A 93 8.24 -10.40 -5.37
C TYR A 93 9.68 -9.94 -5.58
N LYS A 94 10.43 -10.61 -6.46
CA LYS A 94 11.75 -10.11 -6.88
C LYS A 94 11.59 -8.73 -7.48
N THR A 95 10.73 -8.54 -8.48
CA THR A 95 10.52 -7.21 -9.09
C THR A 95 9.94 -6.16 -8.14
N LEU A 96 9.14 -6.58 -7.14
CA LEU A 96 8.54 -5.68 -6.16
C LEU A 96 9.59 -5.07 -5.21
N TYR A 97 10.57 -5.88 -4.81
CA TYR A 97 11.62 -5.48 -3.86
C TYR A 97 12.98 -5.25 -4.52
N GLU A 98 13.09 -5.44 -5.84
CA GLU A 98 14.27 -5.08 -6.60
C GLU A 98 14.44 -3.57 -6.52
N LYS A 99 15.45 -3.16 -5.76
CA LYS A 99 15.80 -1.77 -5.52
C LYS A 99 16.15 -1.15 -6.87
N LYS A 100 15.23 -0.42 -7.47
CA LYS A 100 15.54 0.40 -8.64
C LYS A 100 16.61 1.38 -8.19
N THR A 101 17.78 1.31 -8.80
CA THR A 101 18.79 2.37 -8.71
C THR A 101 18.28 3.54 -9.53
N ASP A 102 17.16 4.11 -9.12
CA ASP A 102 16.65 5.34 -9.70
C ASP A 102 17.50 6.46 -9.11
N THR A 103 18.52 6.87 -9.87
CA THR A 103 19.04 8.24 -9.82
C THR A 103 17.89 9.17 -10.20
N SER A 104 16.99 9.41 -9.25
CA SER A 104 15.93 10.41 -9.36
C SER A 104 16.41 11.71 -8.72
N PRO A 105 16.26 12.88 -9.37
CA PRO A 105 16.68 14.15 -8.81
C PRO A 105 16.00 14.37 -7.46
N GLY A 106 16.80 14.65 -6.44
CA GLY A 106 16.36 14.71 -5.05
C GLY A 106 15.14 15.60 -4.84
N PHE A 107 14.09 15.03 -4.25
CA PHE A 107 13.17 15.80 -3.42
C PHE A 107 13.97 16.33 -2.23
N ASN A 108 14.36 17.59 -2.35
CA ASN A 108 15.19 18.29 -1.37
C ASN A 108 14.30 18.71 -0.18
N TYR A 109 14.30 17.90 0.89
CA TYR A 109 13.55 18.17 2.12
C TYR A 109 14.08 19.37 2.94
N TYR A 110 15.10 20.09 2.47
CA TYR A 110 15.73 21.20 3.20
C TYR A 110 15.08 22.58 2.98
N LEU A 111 13.96 22.69 2.24
CA LEU A 111 13.31 23.98 1.95
C LEU A 111 12.25 24.45 2.96
N PHE A 112 11.99 23.70 4.03
CA PHE A 112 10.98 24.08 5.05
C PHE A 112 11.55 24.55 6.40
N SER A 113 12.87 24.74 6.55
CA SER A 113 13.46 25.21 7.82
C SER A 113 14.02 26.65 7.80
N GLN A 114 13.72 27.45 6.77
CA GLN A 114 14.14 28.87 6.70
C GLN A 114 12.96 29.83 6.49
N ALA A 115 11.79 29.50 7.03
CA ALA A 115 10.73 30.46 7.26
C ALA A 115 10.36 30.43 8.75
N ALA A 116 11.18 31.10 9.55
CA ALA A 116 10.89 31.53 10.91
C ALA A 116 11.29 33.01 11.02
#